data_AF-G5IEZ4-F1
#
_entry.id   AF-G5IEZ4-F1
#
_cell.length_a   1.000
_cell.length_b   1.000
_cell.length_c   1.000
_cell.angle_alpha   90.00
_cell.angle_beta   90.00
_cell.angle_gamma   90.00
#
_symmetry.space_group_name_H-M   'P 1'
#
loop_
_entity.id
_entity.type
_entity.pdbx_description
1 polymer ?
#
loop_
_entity_poly.entity_id
_entity_poly.type
_entity_poly.pdbx_seq_one_letter_code
_entity_poly.pdbx_strand_id
1 'polypeptide(L)'
;MVRMIMHGCNGAMGQVITGLVSQMEDIAIVAGIDMADNKQNEYPVFTSLEDCDVAADVIVDFASVKAVDHLLDYCAAKKLPVVVCTTGLSEEQTAKVAETAKEVAVLRSANMSLGVNLLLKLVAEAAKTLAAAGFDMEIVEKHHNQKVDAPSGTALALADSLNEAMGGEYHYQYDRSTKKEKRRQKRNRHPVRPRRLHCGRARCDIRGTGRGSDLQPHGVLQSHFRKRRHRGGQIPGREAGRSLQHVRCNWINVPP
;
A
#
# COMPACT_ATOMS: atom_id res chain seq x y z
N MET A 1 -24.18 3.42 5.84
CA MET A 1 -23.06 3.54 6.78
C MET A 1 -22.43 2.17 6.90
N VAL A 2 -21.13 2.06 6.61
CA VAL A 2 -20.37 0.81 6.71
C VAL A 2 -19.98 0.59 8.17
N ARG A 3 -20.25 -0.61 8.70
CA ARG A 3 -19.88 -1.01 10.05
C ARG A 3 -18.55 -1.76 10.01
N MET A 4 -17.57 -1.25 10.73
CA MET A 4 -16.21 -1.76 10.73
C MET A 4 -15.84 -2.33 12.09
N ILE A 5 -15.15 -3.48 12.10
CA ILE A 5 -14.41 -3.96 13.26
C ILE A 5 -12.94 -3.55 13.09
N MET A 6 -12.37 -2.96 14.14
CA MET A 6 -10.97 -2.54 14.16
C MET A 6 -10.09 -3.55 14.90
N HIS A 7 -9.32 -4.36 14.17
CA HIS A 7 -8.39 -5.34 14.75
C HIS A 7 -7.01 -4.72 14.99
N GLY A 8 -6.54 -4.78 16.24
CA GLY A 8 -5.41 -4.00 16.74
C GLY A 8 -5.78 -2.56 17.16
N CYS A 9 -6.99 -2.36 17.69
CA CYS A 9 -7.54 -1.02 17.96
C CYS A 9 -6.73 -0.22 19.00
N ASN A 10 -6.03 -0.88 19.93
CA ASN A 10 -5.26 -0.20 20.97
C ASN A 10 -3.80 0.05 20.56
N GLY A 11 -3.39 -0.44 19.39
CA GLY A 11 -2.13 -0.09 18.73
C GLY A 11 -2.05 1.39 18.31
N ALA A 12 -0.85 1.84 17.92
CA ALA A 12 -0.63 3.22 17.48
C ALA A 12 -1.48 3.59 16.26
N MET A 13 -1.53 2.72 15.25
CA MET A 13 -2.35 2.94 14.05
C MET A 13 -3.84 2.75 14.33
N GLY A 14 -4.18 1.81 15.22
CA GLY A 14 -5.54 1.62 15.76
C GLY A 14 -6.17 2.93 16.18
N GLN A 15 -5.51 3.62 17.11
CA GLN A 15 -5.98 4.89 17.67
C GLN A 15 -6.04 6.04 16.66
N VAL A 16 -5.11 6.07 15.70
CA VAL A 16 -5.15 7.06 14.61
C VAL A 16 -6.40 6.85 13.75
N ILE A 17 -6.71 5.61 13.37
CA ILE A 17 -7.89 5.29 12.57
C ILE A 17 -9.17 5.58 13.36
N THR A 18 -9.22 5.23 14.64
CA THR A 18 -10.34 5.56 15.53
C THR A 18 -10.65 7.07 15.53
N GLY A 19 -9.63 7.91 15.69
CA GLY A 19 -9.81 9.36 15.67
C GLY A 19 -10.19 9.93 14.30
N LEU A 20 -9.84 9.26 13.19
CA LEU A 20 -10.25 9.67 11.85
C LEU A 20 -11.69 9.27 11.56
N VAL A 21 -12.08 8.04 11.91
CA VAL A 21 -13.41 7.50 11.65
C VAL A 21 -14.48 8.20 12.49
N SER A 22 -14.17 8.68 13.70
CA SER A 22 -15.13 9.45 14.51
C SER A 22 -15.56 10.77 13.85
N GLN A 23 -14.85 11.24 12.82
CA GLN A 23 -15.18 12.44 12.04
C GLN A 23 -15.85 12.11 10.69
N MET A 24 -16.16 10.85 10.42
CA MET A 24 -16.75 10.37 9.17
C MET A 24 -18.23 10.00 9.39
N GLU A 25 -19.07 10.23 8.37
CA GLU A 25 -20.52 9.91 8.43
C GLU A 25 -20.85 8.60 7.70
N ASP A 26 -19.97 8.14 6.83
CA ASP A 26 -20.17 6.99 5.95
C ASP A 26 -19.65 5.66 6.52
N ILE A 27 -18.81 5.71 7.55
CA ILE A 27 -18.21 4.56 8.23
C ILE A 27 -18.23 4.75 9.74
N ALA A 28 -18.46 3.67 10.48
CA ALA A 28 -18.42 3.66 11.94
C ALA A 28 -17.68 2.41 12.45
N ILE A 29 -16.86 2.57 13.49
CA ILE A 29 -16.28 1.44 14.21
C ILE A 29 -17.31 0.94 15.21
N VAL A 30 -17.79 -0.28 15.01
CA VAL A 30 -18.82 -0.90 15.86
C VAL A 30 -18.23 -1.78 16.97
N ALA A 31 -17.00 -2.27 16.78
CA ALA A 31 -16.25 -2.99 17.79
C ALA A 31 -14.74 -2.91 17.51
N GLY A 32 -13.93 -3.07 18.55
CA GLY A 32 -12.48 -3.22 18.48
C GLY A 32 -12.05 -4.59 18.97
N ILE A 33 -10.95 -5.10 18.42
CA ILE A 33 -10.32 -6.33 18.88
C ILE A 33 -8.87 -6.01 19.25
N ASP A 34 -8.47 -6.28 20.49
CA ASP A 34 -7.08 -6.17 20.93
C ASP A 34 -6.87 -7.04 22.18
N MET A 35 -5.72 -7.70 22.29
CA MET A 35 -5.39 -8.49 23.49
C MET A 35 -5.25 -7.60 24.74
N ALA A 36 -4.85 -6.34 24.56
CA ALA A 36 -4.67 -5.39 25.63
C ALA A 36 -5.86 -4.44 25.68
N ASP A 37 -6.83 -4.68 26.57
CA ASP A 37 -7.93 -3.74 26.84
C ASP A 37 -7.50 -2.67 27.86
N ASN A 38 -6.58 -1.79 27.44
CA ASN A 38 -5.94 -0.81 28.32
C ASN A 38 -6.17 0.64 27.88
N LYS A 39 -7.03 0.87 26.89
CA LYS A 39 -7.36 2.21 26.36
C LYS A 39 -8.86 2.38 26.23
N GLN A 40 -9.32 3.59 26.55
CA GLN A 40 -10.70 3.98 26.37
C GLN A 40 -11.00 4.10 24.87
N ASN A 41 -12.01 3.37 24.39
CA ASN A 41 -12.57 3.52 23.05
C ASN A 41 -14.07 3.84 23.17
N GLU A 42 -14.66 4.47 22.15
CA GLU A 42 -16.10 4.81 22.10
C GLU A 42 -16.99 3.60 21.72
N TYR A 43 -16.37 2.46 21.43
CA TYR A 43 -16.99 1.20 21.04
C TYR A 43 -16.51 0.07 21.94
N PRO A 44 -17.26 -1.04 22.06
CA PRO A 44 -16.84 -2.21 22.82
C PRO A 44 -15.54 -2.81 22.27
N VAL A 45 -14.64 -3.20 23.16
CA VAL A 45 -13.38 -3.88 22.83
C VAL A 45 -13.46 -5.32 23.32
N PHE A 46 -13.12 -6.27 22.45
CA PHE A 46 -13.04 -7.69 22.77
C PHE A 46 -11.60 -8.16 22.70
N THR A 47 -11.26 -9.16 23.51
CA THR A 47 -9.90 -9.74 23.54
C THR A 47 -9.68 -10.81 22.47
N SER A 48 -10.76 -11.34 21.89
CA SER A 48 -10.74 -12.32 20.80
C SER A 48 -11.81 -11.99 19.74
N LEU A 49 -11.68 -12.57 18.54
CA LEU A 49 -12.65 -12.40 17.46
C LEU A 49 -13.93 -13.20 17.72
N GLU A 50 -13.81 -14.30 18.48
CA GLU A 50 -14.88 -15.23 18.81
C GLU A 50 -15.87 -14.63 19.81
N ASP A 51 -15.36 -13.80 20.73
CA ASP A 51 -16.16 -13.12 21.74
C ASP A 51 -16.94 -11.93 21.16
N CYS A 52 -16.56 -11.46 19.97
CA CYS A 52 -17.23 -10.34 19.29
C CYS A 52 -18.53 -10.82 18.64
N ASP A 53 -19.65 -10.49 19.27
CA ASP A 53 -21.02 -10.75 18.78
C ASP A 53 -21.60 -9.60 17.94
N VAL A 54 -20.83 -8.53 17.76
CA VAL A 54 -21.25 -7.32 17.05
C VAL A 54 -21.21 -7.54 15.54
N ALA A 55 -22.36 -7.36 14.88
CA ALA A 55 -22.46 -7.45 13.43
C ALA A 55 -21.73 -6.30 12.73
N ALA A 56 -20.87 -6.65 11.77
CA ALA A 56 -20.08 -5.72 10.97
C ALA A 56 -20.10 -6.12 9.49
N ASP A 57 -19.68 -5.18 8.64
CA ASP A 57 -19.60 -5.35 7.19
C ASP A 57 -18.16 -5.61 6.72
N VAL A 58 -17.16 -5.24 7.54
CA VAL A 58 -15.72 -5.42 7.23
C VAL A 58 -14.87 -5.43 8.50
N ILE A 59 -13.76 -6.19 8.50
CA ILE A 59 -12.67 -6.06 9.48
C ILE A 59 -11.50 -5.29 8.86
N VAL A 60 -10.93 -4.33 9.59
CA VAL A 60 -9.69 -3.66 9.21
C VAL A 60 -8.60 -4.04 10.20
N ASP A 61 -7.50 -4.60 9.70
CA ASP A 61 -6.44 -5.20 10.49
C ASP A 61 -5.15 -4.39 10.46
N PHE A 62 -4.74 -3.94 11.65
CA PHE A 62 -3.44 -3.34 11.94
C PHE A 62 -2.78 -3.98 13.17
N ALA A 63 -3.00 -5.28 13.37
CA ALA A 63 -2.46 -6.03 14.50
C ALA A 63 -1.06 -6.59 14.21
N SER A 64 -0.69 -7.64 14.95
CA SER A 64 0.59 -8.33 14.78
C SER A 64 0.53 -9.45 13.74
N VAL A 65 1.66 -9.77 13.12
CA VAL A 65 1.79 -10.88 12.14
C VAL A 65 1.28 -12.21 12.69
N LYS A 66 1.40 -12.43 14.01
CA LYS A 66 0.92 -13.65 14.69
C LYS A 66 -0.60 -13.80 14.68
N ALA A 67 -1.33 -12.70 14.54
CA ALA A 67 -2.79 -12.70 14.58
C ALA A 67 -3.43 -12.85 13.18
N VAL A 68 -2.65 -12.72 12.10
CA VAL A 68 -3.16 -12.73 10.72
C VAL A 68 -3.77 -14.08 10.36
N ASP A 69 -3.15 -15.20 10.73
CA ASP A 69 -3.65 -16.51 10.36
C ASP A 69 -5.03 -16.78 10.95
N HIS A 70 -5.21 -16.47 12.23
CA HIS A 70 -6.46 -16.60 12.95
C HIS A 70 -7.54 -15.65 12.39
N LEU A 71 -7.16 -14.41 12.09
CA LEU A 71 -8.03 -13.44 11.44
C LEU A 71 -8.57 -13.96 10.10
N LEU A 72 -7.70 -14.52 9.25
CA LEU A 72 -8.09 -15.03 7.93
C LEU A 72 -9.05 -16.22 8.05
N ASP A 73 -8.82 -17.13 8.99
CA ASP A 73 -9.71 -18.27 9.25
C ASP A 73 -11.10 -17.80 9.70
N TYR A 74 -11.15 -16.82 10.62
CA TYR A 74 -12.39 -16.21 11.07
C TYR A 74 -13.16 -15.55 9.92
N CYS A 75 -12.46 -14.76 9.09
CA CYS A 75 -13.07 -14.06 7.95
C CYS A 75 -13.63 -15.04 6.90
N ALA A 76 -12.90 -16.12 6.62
CA ALA A 76 -13.35 -17.17 5.71
C ALA A 76 -14.61 -17.88 6.24
N ALA A 77 -14.64 -18.22 7.53
CA ALA A 77 -15.75 -18.91 8.17
C ALA A 77 -17.02 -18.05 8.24
N LYS A 78 -16.87 -16.76 8.58
CA LYS A 78 -17.99 -15.82 8.71
C LYS A 78 -18.38 -15.13 7.40
N LYS A 79 -17.62 -15.36 6.31
CA LYS A 79 -17.74 -14.64 5.03
C LYS A 79 -17.69 -13.12 5.21
N LEU A 80 -16.85 -12.67 6.13
CA LEU A 80 -16.69 -11.26 6.48
C LEU A 80 -15.49 -10.66 5.73
N PRO A 81 -15.69 -9.64 4.88
CA PRO A 81 -14.60 -8.95 4.18
C PRO A 81 -13.53 -8.44 5.13
N VAL A 82 -12.27 -8.44 4.67
CA VAL A 82 -11.13 -8.01 5.49
C VAL A 82 -10.13 -7.17 4.72
N VAL A 83 -9.64 -6.11 5.38
CA VAL A 83 -8.53 -5.28 4.92
C VAL A 83 -7.30 -5.60 5.77
N VAL A 84 -6.36 -6.36 5.20
CA VAL A 84 -5.12 -6.78 5.86
C VAL A 84 -4.03 -5.73 5.65
N CYS A 85 -3.71 -4.99 6.71
CA CYS A 85 -2.66 -3.95 6.69
C CYS A 85 -1.42 -4.35 7.50
N THR A 86 -1.46 -5.51 8.18
CA THR A 86 -0.31 -6.07 8.86
C THR A 86 0.85 -6.28 7.88
N THR A 87 2.05 -5.84 8.27
CA THR A 87 3.27 -5.93 7.46
C THR A 87 4.15 -7.09 7.92
N GLY A 88 5.01 -7.62 7.05
CA GLY A 88 5.98 -8.67 7.43
C GLY A 88 5.41 -10.09 7.43
N LEU A 89 4.36 -10.34 6.64
CA LEU A 89 3.81 -11.67 6.42
C LEU A 89 4.84 -12.59 5.77
N SER A 90 4.86 -13.87 6.19
CA SER A 90 5.63 -14.90 5.51
C SER A 90 5.05 -15.21 4.11
N GLU A 91 5.79 -15.97 3.30
CA GLU A 91 5.30 -16.48 2.02
C GLU A 91 4.05 -17.37 2.22
N GLU A 92 4.06 -18.22 3.25
CA GLU A 92 2.92 -19.06 3.63
C GLU A 92 1.69 -18.23 3.99
N GLN A 93 1.86 -17.17 4.79
CA GLN A 93 0.77 -16.26 5.14
C GLN A 93 0.27 -15.47 3.93
N THR A 94 1.17 -15.10 3.02
CA THR A 94 0.80 -14.43 1.76
C THR A 94 0.00 -15.38 0.85
N ALA A 95 0.36 -16.65 0.77
CA ALA A 95 -0.40 -17.67 0.06
C ALA A 95 -1.77 -17.90 0.71
N LYS A 96 -1.84 -17.93 2.05
CA LYS A 96 -3.10 -18.03 2.78
C LYS A 96 -4.03 -16.86 2.48
N VAL A 97 -3.53 -15.62 2.45
CA VAL A 97 -4.30 -14.45 2.00
C VAL A 97 -4.90 -14.66 0.61
N ALA A 98 -4.11 -15.17 -0.34
CA ALA A 98 -4.58 -15.42 -1.70
C ALA A 98 -5.62 -16.54 -1.77
N GLU A 99 -5.51 -17.58 -0.92
CA GLU A 99 -6.51 -18.64 -0.82
C GLU A 99 -7.82 -18.11 -0.23
N THR A 100 -7.76 -17.40 0.89
CA THR A 100 -8.92 -16.77 1.54
C THR A 100 -9.63 -15.79 0.59
N ALA A 101 -8.88 -15.07 -0.24
CA ALA A 101 -9.43 -14.15 -1.24
C ALA A 101 -10.32 -14.81 -2.31
N LYS A 102 -10.25 -16.14 -2.48
CA LYS A 102 -11.15 -16.89 -3.37
C LYS A 102 -12.56 -17.04 -2.78
N GLU A 103 -12.68 -16.95 -1.45
CA GLU A 103 -13.92 -17.19 -0.73
C GLU A 103 -14.57 -15.93 -0.17
N VAL A 104 -13.76 -14.94 0.20
CA VAL A 104 -14.19 -13.69 0.81
C VAL A 104 -13.39 -12.52 0.24
N ALA A 105 -13.97 -11.33 0.21
CA ALA A 105 -13.25 -10.15 -0.26
C ALA A 105 -12.09 -9.81 0.69
N VAL A 106 -10.86 -9.95 0.20
CA VAL A 106 -9.64 -9.59 0.93
C VAL A 106 -8.91 -8.47 0.20
N LEU A 107 -8.68 -7.35 0.90
CA LEU A 107 -7.79 -6.30 0.44
C LEU A 107 -6.51 -6.33 1.26
N ARG A 108 -5.39 -6.67 0.66
CA ARG A 108 -4.08 -6.60 1.31
C ARG A 108 -3.32 -5.38 0.83
N SER A 109 -2.78 -4.59 1.75
CA SER A 109 -1.78 -3.58 1.42
C SER A 109 -0.81 -3.35 2.57
N ALA A 110 0.49 -3.49 2.29
CA ALA A 110 1.55 -3.16 3.23
C ALA A 110 1.74 -1.63 3.39
N ASN A 111 1.11 -0.81 2.55
CA ASN A 111 1.16 0.64 2.65
C ASN A 111 -0.14 1.27 2.13
N MET A 112 -0.89 1.93 3.02
CA MET A 112 -2.15 2.59 2.67
C MET A 112 -1.99 4.01 2.12
N SER A 113 -0.77 4.50 1.92
CA SER A 113 -0.54 5.81 1.31
C SER A 113 -0.91 5.79 -0.17
N LEU A 114 -1.97 6.54 -0.52
CA LEU A 114 -2.38 6.74 -1.91
C LEU A 114 -1.23 7.27 -2.76
N GLY A 115 -0.43 8.20 -2.22
CA GLY A 115 0.70 8.80 -2.93
C GLY A 115 1.79 7.78 -3.26
N VAL A 116 2.10 6.86 -2.34
CA VAL A 116 3.07 5.79 -2.59
C VAL A 116 2.53 4.78 -3.60
N ASN A 117 1.27 4.36 -3.46
CA ASN A 117 0.65 3.44 -4.42
C ASN A 117 0.55 4.01 -5.83
N LEU A 118 0.23 5.31 -5.96
CA LEU A 118 0.26 6.00 -7.24
C LEU A 118 1.69 6.04 -7.82
N LEU A 119 2.68 6.35 -6.98
CA LEU A 119 4.08 6.39 -7.40
C LEU A 119 4.56 5.03 -7.90
N LEU A 120 4.20 3.93 -7.23
CA LEU A 120 4.52 2.56 -7.68
C LEU A 120 4.02 2.33 -9.12
N LYS A 121 2.75 2.67 -9.39
CA LYS A 121 2.16 2.56 -10.73
C LYS A 121 2.87 3.43 -11.76
N LEU A 122 3.15 4.69 -11.42
CA LEU A 122 3.83 5.62 -12.33
C LEU A 122 5.25 5.19 -12.66
N VAL A 123 5.99 4.67 -11.67
CA VAL A 123 7.36 4.16 -11.87
C VAL A 123 7.34 2.92 -12.76
N ALA A 124 6.42 1.98 -12.53
CA ALA A 124 6.26 0.80 -13.38
C ALA A 124 5.94 1.17 -14.85
N GLU A 125 5.07 2.14 -15.07
CA GLU A 125 4.71 2.60 -16.42
C GLU A 125 5.84 3.38 -17.10
N ALA A 126 6.49 4.29 -16.36
CA ALA A 126 7.64 5.04 -16.85
C ALA A 126 8.80 4.11 -17.21
N ALA A 127 9.03 3.05 -16.44
CA ALA A 127 10.10 2.09 -16.68
C ALA A 127 9.97 1.39 -18.03
N LYS A 128 8.76 0.92 -18.38
CA LYS A 128 8.48 0.26 -19.67
C LYS A 128 8.85 1.14 -20.87
N THR A 129 8.57 2.44 -20.76
CA THR A 129 8.84 3.40 -21.84
C THR A 129 10.31 3.82 -21.89
N LEU A 130 10.89 4.15 -20.73
CA LEU A 130 12.21 4.76 -20.65
C LEU A 130 13.35 3.73 -20.74
N ALA A 131 13.12 2.49 -20.30
CA ALA A 131 14.08 1.40 -20.46
C ALA A 131 14.38 1.12 -21.95
N ALA A 132 13.33 1.10 -22.80
CA ALA A 132 13.48 0.93 -24.24
C ALA A 132 14.30 2.06 -24.89
N ALA A 133 14.23 3.27 -24.32
CA ALA A 133 15.02 4.42 -24.73
C ALA A 133 16.47 4.43 -24.16
N GLY A 134 16.87 3.38 -23.42
CA GLY A 134 18.22 3.22 -22.89
C GLY A 134 18.49 4.01 -21.60
N PHE A 135 17.45 4.39 -20.85
CA PHE A 135 17.62 5.06 -19.55
C PHE A 135 18.03 4.07 -18.47
N ASP A 136 18.91 4.54 -17.58
CA ASP A 136 19.25 3.83 -16.34
C ASP A 136 18.24 4.15 -15.24
N MET A 137 17.91 3.15 -14.43
CA MET A 137 16.97 3.27 -13.31
C MET A 137 17.75 3.34 -12.00
N GLU A 138 17.65 4.46 -11.27
CA GLU A 138 18.21 4.61 -9.93
C GLU A 138 17.10 5.02 -8.95
N ILE A 139 17.03 4.35 -7.81
CA ILE A 139 16.16 4.74 -6.69
C ILE A 139 17.07 5.43 -5.68
N VAL A 140 16.72 6.62 -5.24
CA VAL A 140 17.47 7.37 -4.25
C VAL A 140 16.56 7.61 -3.08
N GLU A 141 16.94 7.14 -1.91
CA GLU A 141 16.16 7.38 -0.71
C GLU A 141 16.93 8.12 0.37
N LYS A 142 16.14 8.71 1.25
CA LYS A 142 16.55 9.62 2.29
C LYS A 142 15.69 9.23 3.51
N HIS A 143 16.29 9.02 4.68
CA HIS A 143 15.54 8.81 5.94
C HIS A 143 16.17 9.57 7.09
N HIS A 144 15.45 9.73 8.21
CA HIS A 144 16.01 10.31 9.43
C HIS A 144 17.11 9.41 10.01
N ASN A 145 18.01 9.97 10.81
CA ASN A 145 19.20 9.27 11.33
C ASN A 145 18.88 8.06 12.24
N GLN A 146 17.70 8.02 12.84
CA GLN A 146 17.27 6.91 13.71
C GLN A 146 16.76 5.67 12.94
N LYS A 147 16.65 5.73 11.60
CA LYS A 147 16.17 4.57 10.82
C LYS A 147 17.27 3.52 10.68
N VAL A 148 17.00 2.33 11.21
CA VAL A 148 17.95 1.20 11.30
C VAL A 148 18.01 0.41 9.99
N ASP A 149 16.88 0.26 9.29
CA ASP A 149 16.78 -0.46 8.03
C ASP A 149 17.20 0.40 6.82
N ALA A 150 18.06 -0.18 5.97
CA ALA A 150 18.48 0.41 4.70
C ALA A 150 18.78 -0.71 3.68
N PRO A 151 18.17 -0.67 2.48
CA PRO A 151 17.15 0.27 2.01
C PRO A 151 15.81 0.16 2.76
N SER A 152 15.00 1.21 2.73
CA SER A 152 13.65 1.21 3.30
C SER A 152 12.70 0.29 2.53
N GLY A 153 11.69 -0.22 3.20
CA GLY A 153 10.64 -1.02 2.56
C GLY A 153 9.94 -0.32 1.39
N THR A 154 9.84 1.02 1.41
CA THR A 154 9.28 1.77 0.26
C THR A 154 10.25 1.80 -0.93
N ALA A 155 11.56 1.91 -0.68
CA ALA A 155 12.55 1.85 -1.75
C ALA A 155 12.61 0.45 -2.40
N LEU A 156 12.47 -0.61 -1.59
CA LEU A 156 12.34 -1.98 -2.08
C LEU A 156 11.06 -2.15 -2.90
N ALA A 157 9.90 -1.70 -2.39
CA ALA A 157 8.64 -1.78 -3.13
C ALA A 157 8.70 -1.06 -4.49
N LEU A 158 9.36 0.10 -4.56
CA LEU A 158 9.59 0.81 -5.83
C LEU A 158 10.50 0.01 -6.77
N ALA A 159 11.50 -0.69 -6.24
CA ALA A 159 12.38 -1.52 -7.02
C ALA A 159 11.67 -2.77 -7.56
N ASP A 160 10.88 -3.43 -6.71
CA ASP A 160 10.07 -4.60 -7.04
C ASP A 160 9.05 -4.27 -8.11
N SER A 161 8.27 -3.20 -7.93
CA SER A 161 7.27 -2.76 -8.90
C SER A 161 7.89 -2.44 -10.27
N LEU A 162 9.08 -1.83 -10.29
CA LEU A 162 9.82 -1.58 -11.53
C LEU A 162 10.27 -2.90 -12.18
N ASN A 163 10.88 -3.79 -11.40
CA ASN A 163 11.45 -5.03 -11.93
C ASN A 163 10.37 -5.98 -12.44
N GLU A 164 9.26 -6.12 -11.70
CA GLU A 164 8.07 -6.88 -12.12
C GLU A 164 7.53 -6.36 -13.45
N ALA A 165 7.41 -5.03 -13.60
CA ALA A 165 6.97 -4.40 -14.83
C ALA A 165 7.89 -4.67 -16.03
N MET A 166 9.16 -4.97 -15.76
CA MET A 166 10.19 -5.31 -16.73
C MET A 166 10.45 -6.82 -16.85
N GLY A 167 9.57 -7.67 -16.29
CA GLY A 167 9.68 -9.13 -16.41
C GLY A 167 10.77 -9.77 -15.55
N GLY A 168 11.22 -9.10 -14.48
CA GLY A 168 12.24 -9.64 -13.57
C GLY A 168 13.66 -9.63 -14.13
N GLU A 169 13.90 -8.90 -15.23
CA GLU A 169 15.21 -8.85 -15.90
C GLU A 169 16.27 -8.08 -15.10
N TYR A 170 15.85 -7.31 -14.09
CA TYR A 170 16.73 -6.43 -13.34
C TYR A 170 17.23 -7.10 -12.05
N HIS A 171 18.47 -6.80 -11.66
CA HIS A 171 19.05 -7.24 -10.39
C HIS A 171 19.27 -6.05 -9.46
N TYR A 172 19.18 -6.26 -8.15
CA TYR A 172 19.35 -5.18 -7.19
C TYR A 172 20.81 -4.99 -6.87
N GLN A 173 21.29 -3.76 -7.04
CA GLN A 173 22.63 -3.39 -6.62
C GLN A 173 22.55 -2.27 -5.59
N TYR A 174 22.85 -2.64 -4.35
CA TYR A 174 22.94 -1.74 -3.20
C TYR A 174 24.36 -1.20 -3.09
N ASP A 175 24.48 0.14 -2.98
CA ASP A 175 25.72 0.90 -2.84
C ASP A 175 26.78 0.70 -3.96
N ARG A 176 27.28 1.81 -4.49
CA ARG A 176 28.37 1.85 -5.48
C ARG A 176 29.41 2.91 -5.17
N SER A 177 29.37 3.50 -3.97
CA SER A 177 30.32 4.50 -3.52
C SER A 177 31.78 4.00 -3.63
N THR A 178 31.96 2.69 -3.48
CA THR A 178 33.24 1.98 -3.50
C THR A 178 33.66 1.45 -4.88
N LYS A 179 32.79 1.46 -5.91
CA LYS A 179 33.08 0.92 -7.26
C LYS A 179 33.08 2.00 -8.34
N LYS A 180 34.24 2.21 -8.98
CA LYS A 180 34.44 3.18 -10.09
C LYS A 180 34.54 2.48 -11.46
N GLU A 181 33.44 1.85 -11.89
CA GLU A 181 33.38 1.19 -13.20
C GLU A 181 32.28 1.78 -14.08
N LYS A 182 32.48 1.73 -15.41
CA LYS A 182 31.50 2.20 -16.39
C LYS A 182 30.28 1.28 -16.40
N ARG A 183 29.09 1.87 -16.55
CA ARG A 183 27.83 1.11 -16.64
C ARG A 183 27.90 0.22 -17.88
N ARG A 184 27.75 -1.11 -17.72
CA ARG A 184 27.68 -2.03 -18.86
C ARG A 184 26.44 -1.71 -19.70
N GLN A 185 26.63 -1.35 -20.97
CA GLN A 185 25.55 -1.21 -21.93
C GLN A 185 25.27 -2.57 -22.60
N LYS A 186 23.98 -2.95 -22.60
CA LYS A 186 23.31 -4.00 -23.40
C LYS A 186 23.71 -5.46 -23.15
N ARG A 187 22.80 -6.19 -22.48
CA ARG A 187 21.94 -7.27 -23.03
C ARG A 187 21.14 -7.85 -21.86
N ASN A 188 19.84 -7.54 -21.79
CA ASN A 188 18.82 -8.15 -20.92
C ASN A 188 18.99 -8.08 -19.39
N ARG A 189 19.89 -7.23 -18.84
CA ARG A 189 20.07 -7.11 -17.37
C ARG A 189 20.50 -5.71 -16.97
N HIS A 190 19.55 -4.84 -16.68
CA HIS A 190 19.83 -3.54 -16.07
C HIS A 190 19.68 -3.67 -14.54
N PRO A 191 20.54 -3.08 -13.72
CA PRO A 191 20.34 -3.11 -12.28
C PRO A 191 19.34 -2.04 -11.83
N VAL A 192 18.37 -2.40 -10.96
CA VAL A 192 17.64 -1.41 -10.16
C VAL A 192 18.47 -1.12 -8.92
N ARG A 193 18.69 0.17 -8.61
CA ARG A 193 19.72 0.54 -7.63
C ARG A 193 19.21 1.53 -6.59
N PRO A 194 19.02 1.12 -5.34
CA PRO A 194 18.81 2.04 -4.23
C PRO A 194 20.13 2.74 -3.83
N ARG A 195 20.15 4.07 -3.78
CA ARG A 195 21.23 4.91 -3.24
C ARG A 195 20.77 5.63 -1.98
N ARG A 196 21.72 5.82 -1.06
CA ARG A 196 21.53 6.48 0.23
C ARG A 196 21.99 7.94 0.17
N LEU A 197 21.13 8.89 0.55
CA LEU A 197 21.48 10.29 0.86
C LEU A 197 20.74 10.71 2.17
N HIS A 198 21.22 11.70 2.93
CA HIS A 198 20.78 11.94 4.33
C HIS A 198 19.57 12.86 4.51
N CYS A 199 18.44 12.37 5.09
CA CYS A 199 17.11 12.99 5.45
C CYS A 199 15.84 12.83 4.54
N GLY A 200 14.98 11.82 4.81
CA GLY A 200 13.49 11.82 4.70
C GLY A 200 12.63 11.59 3.42
N ARG A 201 13.10 11.14 2.24
CA ARG A 201 12.28 10.90 1.01
C ARG A 201 12.84 9.79 0.11
N ALA A 202 12.00 8.88 -0.38
CA ALA A 202 12.33 7.98 -1.50
C ALA A 202 11.97 8.65 -2.84
N ARG A 203 12.90 8.66 -3.79
CA ARG A 203 12.82 9.27 -5.13
C ARG A 203 13.22 8.22 -6.15
N CYS A 204 12.48 8.11 -7.25
CA CYS A 204 12.94 7.34 -8.41
C CYS A 204 13.49 8.32 -9.44
N ASP A 205 14.76 8.14 -9.82
CA ASP A 205 15.50 8.98 -10.76
C ASP A 205 15.80 8.14 -12.01
N ILE A 206 15.19 8.52 -13.13
CA ILE A 206 15.36 7.83 -14.42
C ILE A 206 16.26 8.70 -15.30
N ARG A 207 17.48 8.22 -15.55
CA ARG A 207 18.55 9.02 -16.19
C ARG A 207 18.90 8.50 -17.59
N GLY A 208 18.79 9.38 -18.57
CA GLY A 208 19.24 9.16 -19.94
C GLY A 208 20.44 10.02 -20.28
N THR A 209 21.02 9.81 -21.45
CA THR A 209 22.10 10.66 -21.98
C THR A 209 21.57 12.08 -22.22
N GLY A 210 21.90 13.00 -21.29
CA GLY A 210 21.56 14.42 -21.38
C GLY A 210 20.13 14.81 -20.98
N ARG A 211 19.29 13.87 -20.52
CA ARG A 211 17.92 14.15 -20.02
C ARG A 211 17.64 13.30 -18.77
N GLY A 212 17.06 13.91 -17.74
CA GLY A 212 16.64 13.23 -16.52
C GLY A 212 15.16 13.50 -16.24
N SER A 213 14.41 12.48 -15.84
CA SER A 213 13.04 12.62 -15.35
C SER A 213 12.99 12.20 -13.90
N ASP A 214 12.36 13.03 -13.08
CA ASP A 214 12.30 12.85 -11.65
C ASP A 214 10.86 12.61 -11.17
N LEU A 215 10.66 11.53 -10.42
CA LEU A 215 9.41 11.20 -9.77
C LEU A 215 9.61 11.23 -8.24
N GLN A 216 9.01 12.24 -7.60
CA GLN A 216 9.02 12.41 -6.14
C GLN A 216 7.62 12.29 -5.54
N PRO A 217 7.44 11.48 -4.48
CA PRO A 217 6.35 11.69 -3.56
C PRO A 217 6.69 12.89 -2.66
N HIS A 218 5.91 13.96 -2.75
CA HIS A 218 5.86 14.92 -1.66
C HIS A 218 5.08 14.29 -0.51
N GLY A 219 5.77 13.87 0.54
CA GLY A 219 5.13 13.55 1.82
C GLY A 219 4.52 14.81 2.42
N VAL A 220 3.28 15.12 2.04
CA VAL A 220 2.43 16.10 2.73
C VAL A 220 1.36 15.29 3.44
N LEU A 221 1.71 14.66 4.54
CA LEU A 221 0.75 13.96 5.38
C LEU A 221 0.92 14.33 6.84
N GLN A 222 0.68 15.60 7.15
CA GLN A 222 0.13 16.02 8.45
C GLN A 222 -0.83 17.23 8.38
N SER A 223 -1.16 17.83 7.22
CA SER A 223 -1.96 19.07 7.23
C SER A 223 -2.88 19.40 6.04
N HIS A 224 -3.10 18.50 5.08
CA HIS A 224 -3.89 18.84 3.86
C HIS A 224 -5.32 18.28 3.80
N PHE A 225 -5.92 17.90 4.92
CA PHE A 225 -7.40 17.89 5.06
C PHE A 225 -7.91 19.32 5.26
N ARG A 226 -7.77 20.18 4.23
CA ARG A 226 -8.41 21.50 4.23
C ARG A 226 -8.90 21.86 2.84
N LYS A 227 -10.21 21.60 2.64
CA LYS A 227 -11.16 22.20 1.69
C LYS A 227 -10.72 22.35 0.23
N ARG A 228 -11.41 21.65 -0.68
CA ARG A 228 -12.04 22.31 -1.85
C ARG A 228 -13.40 21.67 -2.18
N ARG A 229 -14.44 22.48 -2.00
CA ARG A 229 -15.83 22.27 -2.45
C ARG A 229 -15.94 22.48 -3.98
N HIS A 230 -16.84 21.70 -4.57
CA HIS A 230 -17.65 21.92 -5.79
C HIS A 230 -17.09 22.72 -6.97
N ARG A 231 -17.16 22.10 -8.15
CA ARG A 231 -17.85 22.64 -9.34
C ARG A 231 -18.37 21.48 -10.18
N GLY A 232 -19.66 21.53 -10.51
CA GLY A 232 -20.37 20.53 -11.30
C GLY A 232 -20.20 20.73 -12.81
N GLY A 233 -20.48 19.65 -13.55
CA GLY A 233 -20.66 19.63 -14.98
C GLY A 233 -21.22 18.27 -15.39
N GLN A 234 -22.43 18.28 -15.97
CA GLN A 234 -23.09 17.10 -16.55
C GLN A 234 -22.39 16.66 -17.85
N ILE A 235 -22.42 15.36 -18.16
CA ILE A 235 -22.06 14.80 -19.48
C ILE A 235 -23.23 13.90 -19.94
N PRO A 236 -23.77 14.07 -21.16
CA PRO A 236 -24.73 13.13 -21.75
C PRO A 236 -24.06 12.12 -22.69
N GLY A 237 -24.70 10.95 -22.86
CA GLY A 237 -24.62 10.09 -24.05
C GLY A 237 -23.55 8.99 -24.06
N ARG A 238 -24.00 7.72 -24.04
CA ARG A 238 -23.21 6.50 -24.30
C ARG A 238 -22.99 6.29 -25.80
N GLU A 239 -21.90 5.62 -26.16
CA GLU A 239 -21.96 4.45 -27.06
C GLU A 239 -20.75 3.52 -26.87
N ALA A 240 -20.94 2.25 -27.22
CA ALA A 240 -20.17 1.09 -26.78
C ALA A 240 -19.01 0.72 -27.73
N GLY A 241 -17.88 0.27 -27.17
CA GLY A 241 -16.87 -0.46 -27.92
C GLY A 241 -15.44 -0.33 -27.41
N ARG A 242 -14.89 -1.47 -26.95
CA ARG A 242 -13.47 -1.81 -26.76
C ARG A 242 -12.72 -1.21 -25.56
N SER A 243 -12.39 -2.12 -24.64
CA SER A 243 -11.18 -2.22 -23.80
C SER A 243 -10.44 -0.91 -23.51
N LEU A 244 -10.90 -0.20 -22.49
CA LEU A 244 -10.11 0.78 -21.74
C LEU A 244 -10.58 0.70 -20.28
N GLN A 245 -9.70 0.22 -19.40
CA GLN A 245 -9.92 0.18 -17.96
C GLN A 245 -9.98 1.61 -17.41
N HIS A 246 -11.14 2.25 -17.55
CA HIS A 246 -11.54 3.38 -16.73
C HIS A 246 -11.84 2.85 -15.33
N VAL A 247 -10.89 3.03 -14.40
CA VAL A 247 -11.13 2.80 -12.97
C VAL A 247 -12.01 3.94 -12.46
N ARG A 248 -13.32 3.80 -12.62
CA ARG A 248 -14.28 4.37 -11.67
C ARG A 248 -14.29 3.43 -10.47
N CYS A 249 -13.77 3.87 -9.33
CA CYS A 249 -13.96 3.19 -8.05
C CYS A 249 -15.43 3.32 -7.64
N ASN A 250 -16.28 2.45 -8.17
CA ASN A 250 -17.61 2.20 -7.63
C ASN A 250 -17.47 1.19 -6.49
N TRP A 251 -17.73 1.66 -5.28
CA TRP A 251 -17.88 0.82 -4.11
C TRP A 251 -19.19 0.04 -4.20
N ILE A 252 -19.11 -1.28 -3.92
CA ILE A 252 -20.19 -2.21 -3.61
C ILE A 252 -21.27 -2.34 -4.70
N ASN A 253 -21.11 -3.38 -5.52
CA ASN A 253 -22.24 -4.05 -6.18
C ASN A 253 -22.09 -5.54 -5.90
N VAL A 254 -22.76 -6.01 -4.85
CA VAL A 254 -23.07 -7.43 -4.65
C VAL A 254 -24.46 -7.62 -5.23
N PRO A 255 -24.65 -8.46 -6.28
CA PRO A 255 -25.98 -8.76 -6.79
C PRO A 255 -26.79 -9.60 -5.77
N PRO A 256 -28.13 -9.58 -5.84
CA PRO A 256 -29.00 -10.26 -4.88
C PRO A 256 -28.81 -11.78 -4.82
#